data_AF-A0A0D0CT79-F1
#
_entry.id   AF-A0A0D0CT79-F1
#
_cell.length_a   1.000
_cell.length_b   1.000
_cell.length_c   1.000
_cell.angle_alpha   90.00
_cell.angle_beta   90.00
_cell.angle_gamma   90.00
#
_symmetry.space_group_name_H-M   'P 1'
#
loop_
_entity.id
_entity.type
_entity.pdbx_description
1 polymer ?
#
loop_
_entity_poly.entity_id
_entity_poly.type
_entity_poly.pdbx_seq_one_letter_code
_entity_poly.pdbx_strand_id
1 'polypeptide(L)'
;MSGNTIILNIEDIVPAWDMYMLSLNTKYPGEKKLKVFEFVELWYFTPDSCVSMSLENKSSSSSSYVFNKDTPGSLSLKSMVSSWPSHKALHDHDLSWKQFDLGKNNFLLHISKMEWLAEHQASLAIFFMSIISHES
;
A
#
# COMPACT_ATOMS: atom_id res chain seq x y z
N MET A 1 10.09 17.85 -49.04
CA MET A 1 9.36 17.00 -48.09
C MET A 1 9.85 17.36 -46.70
N SER A 2 9.09 18.19 -45.96
CA SER A 2 9.48 18.63 -44.61
C SER A 2 9.11 17.52 -43.63
N GLY A 3 10.11 16.96 -42.94
CA GLY A 3 9.89 15.98 -41.88
C GLY A 3 9.36 16.67 -40.63
N ASN A 4 8.20 16.24 -40.16
CA ASN A 4 7.62 16.75 -38.93
C ASN A 4 8.23 15.98 -37.75
N THR A 5 9.21 16.59 -37.08
CA THR A 5 9.74 16.07 -35.81
C THR A 5 8.74 16.37 -34.70
N ILE A 6 8.06 15.35 -34.20
CA ILE A 6 7.27 15.45 -32.97
C ILE A 6 8.25 15.33 -31.80
N ILE A 7 8.53 16.45 -31.13
CA ILE A 7 9.21 16.44 -29.83
C ILE A 7 8.15 16.03 -28.80
N LEU A 8 8.23 14.79 -28.33
CA LEU A 8 7.44 14.36 -27.18
C LEU A 8 8.03 15.05 -25.93
N ASN A 9 7.26 15.94 -25.31
CA ASN A 9 7.62 16.55 -24.04
C ASN A 9 7.72 15.43 -22.98
N ILE A 10 8.94 15.13 -22.55
CA ILE A 10 9.24 14.09 -21.56
C ILE A 10 8.74 14.51 -20.16
N GLU A 11 8.39 15.78 -19.95
CA GLU A 11 7.88 16.30 -18.68
C GLU A 11 6.54 15.68 -18.24
N ASP A 12 5.74 15.16 -19.18
CA ASP A 12 4.45 14.49 -18.88
C ASP A 12 4.58 12.96 -18.78
N ILE A 13 5.75 12.40 -19.06
CA ILE A 13 6.02 10.98 -18.92
C ILE A 13 6.73 10.79 -17.58
N VAL A 14 5.95 10.67 -16.51
CA VAL A 14 6.47 10.20 -15.22
C VAL A 14 7.11 8.83 -15.47
N PRO A 15 8.45 8.69 -15.40
CA PRO A 15 9.10 7.41 -15.65
C PRO A 15 8.54 6.37 -14.68
N ALA A 16 8.38 5.12 -15.12
CA ALA A 16 7.91 4.03 -14.24
C ALA A 16 8.75 3.94 -12.94
N TRP A 17 10.01 4.36 -13.01
CA TRP A 17 10.90 4.50 -11.86
C TRP A 17 10.44 5.55 -10.85
N ASP A 18 9.92 6.71 -11.26
CA ASP A 18 9.37 7.71 -10.33
C ASP A 18 8.13 7.20 -9.62
N MET A 19 7.31 6.36 -10.29
CA MET A 19 6.21 5.66 -9.63
C MET A 19 6.72 4.63 -8.59
N TYR A 20 7.80 3.90 -8.93
CA TYR A 20 8.48 2.98 -8.03
C TYR A 20 9.15 3.68 -6.84
N MET A 21 9.76 4.84 -7.07
CA MET A 21 10.42 5.66 -6.05
C MET A 21 9.40 6.35 -5.14
N LEU A 22 8.23 6.74 -5.65
CA LEU A 22 7.10 7.18 -4.82
C LEU A 22 6.59 6.03 -3.93
N SER A 23 6.53 4.80 -4.45
CA SER A 23 6.19 3.61 -3.65
C SER A 23 7.20 3.33 -2.52
N LEU A 24 8.49 3.66 -2.70
CA LEU A 24 9.51 3.44 -1.67
C LEU A 24 9.22 4.17 -0.34
N ASN A 25 8.65 5.37 -0.40
CA ASN A 25 8.29 6.15 0.79
C ASN A 25 6.78 6.13 1.08
N THR A 26 5.99 5.43 0.28
CA THR A 26 4.54 5.32 0.51
C THR A 26 4.27 4.37 1.66
N LYS A 27 3.53 4.90 2.64
CA LYS A 27 3.07 4.13 3.79
C LYS A 27 1.74 3.47 3.47
N TYR A 28 1.73 2.14 3.38
CA TYR A 28 0.50 1.39 3.12
C TYR A 28 -0.21 1.00 4.41
N PRO A 29 -1.55 0.96 4.42
CA PRO A 29 -2.32 0.51 5.59
C PRO A 29 -1.93 -0.90 6.06
N GLY A 30 -1.60 -1.78 5.12
CA GLY A 30 -1.25 -3.19 5.37
C GLY A 30 0.07 -3.39 6.12
N GLU A 31 0.93 -2.38 6.22
CA GLU A 31 2.25 -2.50 6.85
C GLU A 31 2.21 -2.94 8.31
N LYS A 32 1.20 -2.48 9.07
CA LYS A 32 1.09 -2.83 10.49
C LYS A 32 0.90 -4.34 10.68
N LYS A 33 0.15 -4.96 9.77
CA LYS A 33 -0.11 -6.41 9.78
C LYS A 33 1.13 -7.20 9.37
N LEU A 34 1.87 -6.72 8.36
CA LEU A 34 3.14 -7.35 7.97
C LEU A 34 4.14 -7.41 9.12
N LYS A 35 4.24 -6.37 9.95
CA LYS A 35 5.17 -6.36 11.09
C LYS A 35 4.90 -7.45 12.12
N VAL A 36 3.67 -7.92 12.22
CA VAL A 36 3.27 -8.99 13.15
C VAL A 36 3.03 -10.32 12.42
N PHE A 37 3.45 -10.42 11.15
CA PHE A 37 3.27 -11.60 10.30
C PHE A 37 1.81 -12.04 10.15
N GLU A 38 0.87 -11.10 10.24
CA GLU A 38 -0.54 -11.35 9.99
C GLU A 38 -0.85 -11.32 8.49
N PHE A 39 -1.79 -12.15 8.08
CA PHE A 39 -2.34 -12.11 6.73
C PHE A 39 -2.98 -10.75 6.44
N VAL A 40 -2.72 -10.25 5.24
CA VAL A 40 -3.23 -8.97 4.75
C VAL A 40 -3.49 -9.09 3.25
N GLU A 41 -4.69 -8.68 2.83
CA GLU A 41 -5.08 -8.64 1.42
C GLU A 41 -4.14 -7.70 0.63
N LEU A 42 -3.79 -8.08 -0.59
CA LEU A 42 -2.95 -7.30 -1.50
C LEU A 42 -3.58 -5.94 -1.85
N TRP A 43 -4.91 -5.83 -1.74
CA TRP A 43 -5.61 -4.56 -1.92
C TRP A 43 -5.00 -3.44 -1.08
N TYR A 44 -4.53 -3.73 0.14
CA TYR A 44 -3.91 -2.73 1.02
C TYR A 44 -2.58 -2.19 0.53
N PHE A 45 -1.99 -2.80 -0.50
CA PHE A 45 -0.75 -2.36 -1.13
C PHE A 45 -1.01 -1.69 -2.49
N THR A 46 -2.27 -1.34 -2.77
CA THR A 46 -2.67 -0.60 -3.97
C THR A 46 -2.82 0.90 -3.68
N PRO A 47 -2.64 1.78 -4.68
CA PRO A 47 -2.93 3.22 -4.53
C PRO A 47 -4.38 3.50 -4.08
N ASP A 48 -5.33 2.69 -4.54
CA ASP A 48 -6.76 2.82 -4.22
C ASP A 48 -7.04 2.72 -2.72
N SER A 49 -6.26 1.89 -2.01
CA SER A 49 -6.36 1.76 -0.56
C SER A 49 -5.94 3.03 0.18
N CYS A 50 -4.89 3.72 -0.29
CA CYS A 50 -4.42 4.97 0.30
C CYS A 50 -5.46 6.09 0.14
N VAL A 51 -6.10 6.17 -1.02
CA VAL A 51 -7.20 7.12 -1.29
C VAL A 51 -8.41 6.79 -0.42
N SER A 52 -8.80 5.52 -0.35
CA SER A 52 -9.94 5.07 0.45
C SER A 52 -9.75 5.36 1.94
N MET A 53 -8.56 5.11 2.48
CA MET A 53 -8.25 5.39 3.88
C MET A 53 -8.18 6.90 4.18
N SER A 54 -7.69 7.72 3.22
CA SER A 54 -7.73 9.19 3.34
C SER A 54 -9.17 9.71 3.38
N LEU A 55 -10.07 9.15 2.57
CA LEU A 55 -11.49 9.50 2.55
C LEU A 55 -12.22 9.04 3.82
N GLU A 56 -11.94 7.84 4.31
CA GLU A 56 -12.51 7.34 5.57
C GLU A 56 -12.04 8.16 6.77
N ASN A 57 -10.77 8.58 6.83
CA ASN A 57 -10.30 9.48 7.89
C ASN A 57 -11.00 10.84 7.88
N LYS A 58 -11.43 11.32 6.70
CA LYS A 58 -12.20 12.56 6.55
C LYS A 58 -13.69 12.37 6.85
N SER A 59 -14.23 11.18 6.60
CA SER A 59 -15.66 10.87 6.75
C SER A 59 -16.01 10.27 8.12
N SER A 60 -15.07 9.60 8.79
CA SER A 60 -15.27 9.01 10.11
C SER A 60 -15.08 10.08 11.19
N SER A 61 -16.18 10.78 11.46
CA SER A 61 -16.37 11.64 12.64
C SER A 61 -16.30 10.84 13.96
N SER A 62 -16.26 9.49 13.92
CA SER A 62 -16.05 8.64 15.10
C SER A 62 -14.56 8.54 15.45
N SER A 63 -13.98 9.68 15.81
CA SER A 63 -12.67 9.71 16.46
C SER A 63 -12.88 9.37 17.93
N SER A 64 -12.64 8.11 18.32
CA SER A 64 -12.54 7.76 19.73
C SER A 64 -11.26 8.40 20.27
N TYR A 65 -11.39 9.39 21.14
CA TYR A 65 -10.25 10.00 21.83
C TYR A 65 -10.05 9.31 23.17
N VAL A 66 -8.80 8.91 23.46
CA VAL A 66 -8.42 8.41 24.77
C VAL A 66 -7.77 9.55 25.54
N PHE A 67 -8.26 9.78 26.75
CA PHE A 67 -7.65 10.69 27.70
C PHE A 67 -6.59 9.93 28.50
N ASN A 68 -5.33 10.29 28.29
CA ASN A 68 -4.24 9.80 29.12
C ASN A 68 -3.88 10.85 30.16
N LYS A 69 -3.80 10.42 31.41
CA LYS A 69 -3.28 11.24 32.51
C LYS A 69 -1.79 10.93 32.66
N ASP A 70 -0.99 11.48 31.74
CA ASP A 70 0.46 11.25 31.70
C ASP A 70 1.18 12.00 32.85
N THR A 71 0.58 13.08 33.38
CA THR A 71 1.13 13.92 34.46
C THR A 71 0.01 14.47 35.35
N PRO A 72 0.22 14.67 36.68
CA PRO A 72 -0.74 15.39 37.51
C PRO A 72 -0.97 16.81 36.96
N GLY A 73 -2.20 17.10 36.52
CA GLY A 73 -2.57 18.40 35.96
C GLY A 73 -2.52 18.52 34.43
N SER A 74 -2.11 17.46 33.71
CA SER A 74 -2.15 17.43 32.25
C SER A 74 -3.03 16.28 31.76
N LEU A 75 -3.85 16.56 30.74
CA LEU A 75 -4.63 15.56 30.01
C LEU A 75 -4.14 15.56 28.57
N SER A 76 -3.59 14.43 28.13
CA SER A 76 -3.18 14.20 26.75
C SER A 76 -4.33 13.56 25.99
N LEU A 77 -4.76 14.20 24.89
CA LEU A 77 -5.81 13.69 24.01
C LEU A 77 -5.15 12.94 22.85
N LYS A 78 -5.28 11.62 22.83
CA LYS A 78 -4.77 10.81 21.72
C LYS A 78 -5.93 10.32 20.87
N SER A 79 -5.92 10.69 19.59
CA SER A 79 -6.86 10.10 18.62
C SER A 79 -6.53 8.61 18.48
N MET A 80 -7.46 7.76 18.89
CA MET A 80 -7.39 6.34 18.63
C MET A 80 -7.91 6.13 17.22
N VAL A 81 -6.99 6.14 16.25
CA VAL A 81 -7.30 5.70 14.90
C VAL A 81 -7.54 4.19 15.00
N SER A 82 -8.80 3.78 15.11
CA SER A 82 -9.15 2.38 14.91
C SER A 82 -8.71 2.05 13.49
N SER A 83 -7.65 1.25 13.35
CA SER A 83 -7.21 0.76 12.04
C SER A 83 -8.16 -0.35 11.61
N TRP A 84 -9.45 -0.04 11.56
CA TRP A 84 -10.43 -0.98 11.04
C TRP A 84 -10.10 -1.20 9.56
N PRO A 85 -10.12 -2.45 9.07
CA PRO A 85 -10.04 -2.70 7.64
C PRO A 85 -11.09 -1.85 6.91
N SER A 86 -10.67 -0.98 5.97
CA SER A 86 -11.64 -0.22 5.15
C SER A 86 -12.73 -1.18 4.67
N HIS A 87 -13.99 -0.79 4.82
CA HIS A 87 -15.14 -1.59 4.35
C HIS A 87 -15.12 -1.80 2.82
N LYS A 88 -14.18 -1.15 2.13
CA LYS A 88 -13.91 -1.25 0.70
C LYS A 88 -12.74 -2.15 0.35
N ALA A 89 -12.12 -2.80 1.34
CA ALA A 89 -11.05 -3.74 1.08
C ALA A 89 -11.59 -4.90 0.25
N LEU A 90 -10.95 -5.12 -0.90
CA LEU A 90 -11.27 -6.22 -1.79
C LEU A 90 -10.47 -7.45 -1.38
N HIS A 91 -11.06 -8.64 -1.56
CA HIS A 91 -10.34 -9.89 -1.44
C HIS A 91 -9.38 -10.06 -2.62
N ASP A 92 -8.28 -10.78 -2.42
CA ASP A 92 -7.26 -11.02 -3.45
C ASP A 92 -7.84 -11.55 -4.77
N HIS A 93 -8.90 -12.38 -4.72
CA HIS A 93 -9.55 -12.94 -5.91
C HIS A 93 -10.53 -11.98 -6.62
N ASP A 94 -10.93 -10.90 -5.95
CA ASP A 94 -11.79 -9.85 -6.51
C ASP A 94 -10.98 -8.70 -7.13
N LEU A 95 -9.65 -8.76 -7.05
CA LEU A 95 -8.77 -7.76 -7.63
C LEU A 95 -8.76 -7.84 -9.16
N SER A 96 -8.83 -6.67 -9.81
CA SER A 96 -8.43 -6.59 -11.21
C SER A 96 -6.95 -6.95 -11.37
N TRP A 97 -6.55 -7.46 -12.53
CA TRP A 97 -5.16 -7.85 -12.78
C TRP A 97 -4.15 -6.71 -12.54
N LYS A 98 -4.54 -5.47 -12.89
CA LYS A 98 -3.75 -4.27 -12.60
C LYS A 98 -3.58 -4.04 -11.09
N GLN A 99 -4.63 -4.22 -10.30
CA GLN A 99 -4.57 -4.07 -8.84
C GLN A 99 -3.74 -5.18 -8.20
N PHE A 100 -3.89 -6.41 -8.69
CA PHE A 100 -3.06 -7.53 -8.27
C PHE A 100 -1.57 -7.26 -8.54
N ASP A 101 -1.20 -6.87 -9.76
CA ASP A 101 0.21 -6.65 -10.12
C ASP A 101 0.84 -5.53 -9.28
N LEU A 102 0.15 -4.41 -9.12
CA LEU A 102 0.59 -3.30 -8.26
C LEU A 102 0.68 -3.71 -6.79
N GLY A 103 -0.36 -4.34 -6.26
CA GLY A 103 -0.45 -4.77 -4.86
C GLY A 103 0.67 -5.74 -4.50
N LYS A 104 0.89 -6.76 -5.33
CA LYS A 104 1.99 -7.72 -5.22
C LYS A 104 3.36 -7.04 -5.20
N ASN A 105 3.65 -6.16 -6.17
CA ASN A 105 4.97 -5.54 -6.28
C ASN A 105 5.28 -4.67 -5.05
N ASN A 106 4.28 -3.93 -4.57
CA ASN A 106 4.40 -3.12 -3.35
C ASN A 106 4.50 -3.99 -2.09
N PHE A 107 3.75 -5.08 -2.01
CA PHE A 107 3.85 -6.05 -0.92
C PHE A 107 5.27 -6.63 -0.82
N LEU A 108 5.83 -7.13 -1.94
CA LEU A 108 7.18 -7.69 -1.99
C LEU A 108 8.25 -6.64 -1.62
N LEU A 109 8.08 -5.40 -2.09
CA LEU A 109 8.95 -4.30 -1.73
C LEU A 109 8.94 -4.03 -0.22
N HIS A 110 7.77 -4.07 0.41
CA HIS A 110 7.61 -3.75 1.82
C HIS A 110 8.10 -4.84 2.76
N ILE A 111 7.91 -6.12 2.43
CA ILE A 111 8.52 -7.22 3.21
C ILE A 111 10.06 -7.16 3.13
N SER A 112 10.60 -6.70 1.99
CA SER A 112 12.04 -6.50 1.81
C SER A 112 12.56 -5.37 2.70
N LYS A 113 11.87 -4.22 2.74
CA LYS A 113 12.20 -3.11 3.65
C LYS A 113 12.06 -3.46 5.12
N MET A 114 11.16 -4.38 5.46
CA MET A 114 10.99 -4.87 6.83
C MET A 114 11.99 -5.98 7.19
N GLU A 115 12.96 -6.24 6.32
CA GLU A 115 14.03 -7.21 6.55
C GLU A 115 13.51 -8.61 6.88
N TRP A 116 12.39 -9.02 6.24
CA TRP A 116 11.94 -10.40 6.33
C TRP A 116 13.05 -11.35 5.87
N LEU A 117 13.08 -12.58 6.39
CA LEU A 117 14.09 -13.55 5.98
C LEU A 117 14.08 -13.76 4.46
N ALA A 118 15.26 -13.81 3.86
CA ALA A 118 15.42 -13.94 2.41
C ALA A 118 14.68 -15.16 1.85
N GLU A 119 14.62 -16.26 2.61
CA GLU A 119 13.87 -17.47 2.26
C GLU A 119 12.36 -17.22 2.13
N HIS A 120 11.78 -16.41 3.01
CA HIS A 120 10.37 -16.03 2.94
C HIS A 120 10.11 -15.10 1.76
N GLN A 121 10.98 -14.12 1.53
CA GLN A 121 10.89 -13.22 0.37
C GLN A 121 10.95 -14.02 -0.94
N ALA A 122 11.90 -14.95 -1.06
CA ALA A 122 12.07 -15.79 -2.24
C ALA A 122 10.86 -16.72 -2.46
N SER A 123 10.35 -17.35 -1.40
CA SER A 123 9.18 -18.22 -1.48
C SER A 123 7.94 -17.47 -1.98
N LEU A 124 7.71 -16.26 -1.48
CA LEU A 124 6.60 -15.40 -1.91
C LEU A 124 6.78 -14.92 -3.36
N ALA A 125 8.00 -14.55 -3.75
CA ALA A 125 8.29 -14.18 -5.13
C ALA A 125 8.03 -15.34 -6.10
N ILE A 126 8.47 -16.57 -5.77
CA ILE A 126 8.21 -17.77 -6.59
C ILE A 126 6.71 -18.06 -6.69
N PHE A 127 5.98 -17.97 -5.57
CA PHE A 127 4.53 -18.14 -5.54
C PHE A 127 3.85 -17.18 -6.52
N PHE A 128 4.16 -15.89 -6.44
CA PHE A 128 3.57 -14.90 -7.33
C PHE A 128 3.97 -15.09 -8.80
N MET A 129 5.23 -15.41 -9.07
CA MET A 129 5.68 -15.73 -10.43
C MET A 129 4.93 -16.92 -11.01
N SER A 130 4.62 -17.92 -10.20
CA SER A 130 3.85 -19.09 -10.62
C SER A 130 2.41 -18.73 -11.00
N ILE A 131 1.77 -17.81 -10.28
CA ILE A 131 0.43 -17.30 -10.63
C ILE A 131 0.47 -16.57 -11.97
N ILE A 132 1.41 -15.62 -12.12
CA ILE A 132 1.54 -14.81 -13.35
C ILE A 132 1.80 -15.71 -14.57
N SER A 133 2.63 -16.74 -14.39
CA SER A 133 3.00 -17.65 -15.48
C SER A 133 1.89 -18.63 -15.86
N HIS A 134 0.92 -18.89 -14.97
CA HIS A 134 -0.21 -19.78 -15.25
C HIS A 134 -1.29 -19.08 -16.10
N GLU A 135 -1.37 -17.75 -16.05
CA GLU A 135 -2.35 -16.96 -16.82
C GLU A 135 -1.85 -16.57 -18.22
N SER A 136 -0.63 -16.97 -18.59
CA SER A 136 0.02 -16.66 -19.89
C SER A 136 -0.28 -17.68 -20.98
#